data_AF-A0A7S3H253-F1
#
_entry.id   AF-A0A7S3H253-F1
#
_cell.length_a   1.000
_cell.length_b   1.000
_cell.length_c   1.000
_cell.angle_alpha   90.00
_cell.angle_beta   90.00
_cell.angle_gamma   90.00
#
_symmetry.space_group_name_H-M   'P 1'
#
loop_
_entity.id
_entity.type
_entity.pdbx_description
1 polymer ?
#
loop_
_entity_poly.entity_id
_entity_poly.type
_entity_poly.pdbx_seq_one_letter_code
_entity_poly.pdbx_strand_id
1 'polypeptide(L)'
;TGFIQVGSCVMALPHGKRNNMDAPRTFEATSEAQHQFREMPHCYASMSKKPLMPYSPNAHRSRLAMEDAPVPLKNASSIQFNDRFCVHKRRFVTTHQNTFTGAQPKMTSNP
;
A
#
# COMPACT_ATOMS: atom_id res chain seq x y z
N THR A 1 -12.83 -38.45 10.54
CA THR A 1 -13.68 -38.53 9.32
C THR A 1 -13.78 -40.00 8.96
N GLY A 2 -14.97 -40.53 8.67
CA GLY A 2 -15.17 -41.97 8.50
C GLY A 2 -16.51 -42.29 7.86
N PHE A 3 -16.78 -43.59 7.67
CA PHE A 3 -18.02 -44.09 7.06
C PHE A 3 -18.74 -45.01 8.06
N ILE A 4 -20.06 -45.03 8.01
CA ILE A 4 -20.91 -45.94 8.78
C ILE A 4 -21.73 -46.79 7.81
N GLN A 5 -21.84 -48.08 8.07
CA GLN A 5 -22.64 -49.00 7.27
C GLN A 5 -23.90 -49.37 8.05
N VAL A 6 -25.08 -49.09 7.47
CA VAL A 6 -26.38 -49.48 8.01
C VAL A 6 -27.09 -50.30 6.94
N GLY A 7 -27.26 -51.60 7.19
CA GLY A 7 -27.72 -52.55 6.18
C GLY A 7 -26.72 -52.70 5.02
N SER A 8 -27.21 -52.60 3.78
CA SER A 8 -26.38 -52.63 2.56
C SER A 8 -25.91 -51.25 2.09
N CYS A 9 -26.22 -50.18 2.83
CA CYS A 9 -25.91 -48.81 2.43
C CYS A 9 -24.75 -48.24 3.27
N VAL A 10 -23.71 -47.73 2.58
CA VAL A 10 -22.56 -47.06 3.21
C VAL A 10 -22.81 -45.55 3.19
N MET A 11 -22.85 -44.93 4.36
CA MET A 11 -23.05 -43.49 4.53
C MET A 11 -21.79 -42.84 5.10
N ALA A 12 -21.40 -41.68 4.57
CA ALA A 12 -20.27 -40.91 5.09
C ALA A 12 -20.68 -40.13 6.35
N LEU A 13 -19.85 -40.21 7.40
CA LEU A 13 -20.07 -39.40 8.60
C LEU A 13 -19.72 -37.94 8.30
N PRO A 14 -20.65 -36.98 8.56
CA PRO A 14 -20.45 -35.59 8.25
C PRO A 14 -19.20 -35.08 8.99
N HIS A 15 -18.30 -34.48 8.23
CA HIS A 15 -17.09 -33.91 8.79
C HIS A 15 -17.49 -32.61 9.48
N GLY A 16 -17.31 -32.53 10.80
CA GLY A 16 -17.50 -31.28 11.52
C GLY A 16 -16.59 -30.22 10.91
N LYS A 17 -17.19 -29.16 10.35
CA LYS A 17 -16.42 -27.95 10.03
C LYS A 17 -15.85 -27.48 11.36
N ARG A 18 -14.52 -27.47 11.49
CA ARG A 18 -13.88 -26.72 12.57
C ARG A 18 -14.45 -25.31 12.45
N ASN A 19 -15.22 -24.86 13.43
CA ASN A 19 -15.52 -23.45 13.55
C ASN A 19 -14.16 -22.79 13.50
N ASN A 20 -13.93 -22.02 12.43
CA ASN A 20 -12.79 -21.14 12.36
C ASN A 20 -13.05 -20.19 13.52
N MET A 21 -12.46 -20.49 14.68
CA MET A 21 -12.37 -19.51 15.75
C MET A 21 -11.80 -18.30 15.04
N ASP A 22 -12.57 -17.21 14.99
CA ASP A 22 -12.09 -15.95 14.44
C ASP A 22 -10.71 -15.76 15.04
N ALA A 23 -9.68 -15.95 14.21
CA ALA A 23 -8.33 -15.71 14.65
C ALA A 23 -8.39 -14.28 15.19
N PRO A 24 -7.99 -14.03 16.46
CA PRO A 24 -8.03 -12.68 16.98
C PRO A 24 -7.36 -11.81 15.94
N ARG A 25 -8.05 -10.77 15.44
CA ARG A 25 -7.49 -9.83 14.46
C ARG A 25 -6.23 -9.28 15.12
N THR A 26 -5.07 -9.87 14.82
CA THR A 26 -3.83 -9.68 15.59
C THR A 26 -3.17 -8.33 15.33
N PHE A 27 -3.87 -7.41 14.66
CA PHE A 27 -3.32 -6.14 14.30
C PHE A 27 -4.41 -5.07 14.14
N GLU A 28 -4.86 -4.52 15.26
CA GLU A 28 -5.49 -3.19 15.32
C GLU A 28 -4.46 -2.09 15.65
N ALA A 29 -3.17 -2.37 15.50
CA ALA A 29 -2.14 -1.38 15.74
C ALA A 29 -1.91 -0.58 14.46
N THR A 30 -2.44 0.64 14.41
CA THR A 30 -1.95 1.64 13.46
C THR A 30 -0.45 1.80 13.68
N SER A 31 0.38 1.58 12.65
CA SER A 31 1.82 1.81 12.76
C SER A 31 2.07 3.24 13.24
N GLU A 32 3.07 3.46 14.09
CA GLU A 32 3.46 4.82 14.52
C GLU A 32 3.77 5.74 13.32
N ALA A 33 4.21 5.14 12.20
CA ALA A 33 4.48 5.83 10.95
C ALA A 33 3.25 5.96 10.02
N GLN A 34 2.06 5.47 10.40
CA GLN A 34 0.85 5.54 9.57
C GLN A 34 0.49 6.98 9.19
N HIS A 35 0.89 7.97 10.00
CA HIS A 35 0.65 9.37 9.70
C HIS A 35 1.74 10.01 8.82
N GLN A 36 2.88 9.34 8.61
CA GLN A 36 4.00 9.85 7.82
C GLN A 36 3.71 9.77 6.31
N PHE A 37 3.03 8.72 5.86
CA PHE A 37 2.60 8.58 4.48
C PHE A 37 1.09 8.82 4.37
N ARG A 38 0.72 9.88 3.64
CA ARG A 38 -0.66 10.13 3.23
C ARG A 38 -0.64 10.45 1.75
N GLU A 39 -1.46 9.74 0.99
CA GLU A 39 -1.68 10.04 -0.41
C GLU A 39 -2.29 11.45 -0.50
N MET A 40 -1.52 12.40 -1.06
CA MET A 40 -1.99 13.76 -1.23
C MET A 40 -2.69 13.89 -2.58
N PRO A 41 -3.88 14.51 -2.63
CA PRO A 41 -4.54 14.79 -3.90
C PRO A 41 -3.67 15.71 -4.76
N HIS A 42 -3.89 15.68 -6.07
CA HIS A 42 -3.21 16.56 -7.01
C HIS A 42 -3.40 18.04 -6.59
N CYS A 43 -2.31 18.70 -6.20
CA CYS A 43 -2.34 20.04 -5.62
C CYS A 43 -1.36 21.00 -6.30
N TYR A 44 -1.78 22.24 -6.55
CA TYR A 44 -0.97 23.28 -7.17
C TYR A 44 -1.34 24.70 -6.71
N ALA A 45 -0.48 25.67 -7.02
CA ALA A 45 -0.53 27.04 -6.50
C ALA A 45 -1.77 27.85 -6.91
N SER A 46 -2.38 27.57 -8.07
CA SER A 46 -3.58 28.27 -8.55
C SER A 46 -4.91 27.58 -8.18
N MET A 47 -4.90 26.52 -7.37
CA MET A 47 -6.16 25.87 -6.94
C MET A 47 -7.04 26.78 -6.08
N SER A 48 -8.35 26.75 -6.35
CA SER A 48 -9.37 27.44 -5.55
C SER A 48 -9.60 26.81 -4.18
N LYS A 49 -9.52 25.47 -4.09
CA LYS A 49 -9.72 24.70 -2.84
C LYS A 49 -8.46 23.95 -2.46
N LYS A 50 -7.55 24.62 -1.76
CA LYS A 50 -6.31 24.01 -1.25
C LYS A 50 -6.57 23.31 0.09
N PRO A 51 -5.89 22.18 0.36
CA PRO A 51 -6.00 21.51 1.65
C PRO A 51 -5.44 22.41 2.77
N LEU A 52 -6.15 22.45 3.89
CA LEU A 52 -5.71 23.14 5.09
C LEU A 52 -4.59 22.33 5.76
N MET A 53 -3.36 22.80 5.64
CA MET A 53 -2.18 22.17 6.23
C MET A 53 -1.14 23.23 6.61
N PRO A 54 -0.20 22.94 7.53
CA PRO A 54 0.87 23.85 7.90
C PRO A 54 1.61 24.43 6.69
N TYR A 55 2.06 25.67 6.80
CA TYR A 55 2.86 26.29 5.75
C TYR A 55 4.19 25.57 5.59
N SER A 56 4.49 25.16 4.36
CA SER A 56 5.79 24.63 3.97
C SER A 56 6.09 25.13 2.56
N PRO A 57 7.26 25.75 2.32
CA PRO A 57 7.62 26.27 1.01
C PRO A 57 7.68 25.16 -0.05
N ASN A 58 7.99 23.94 0.38
CA ASN A 58 8.13 22.78 -0.49
C ASN A 58 6.86 21.93 -0.60
N ALA A 59 5.72 22.37 -0.06
CA ALA A 59 4.46 21.64 -0.16
C ALA A 59 3.95 21.57 -1.60
N HIS A 60 3.29 20.47 -1.98
CA HIS A 60 2.74 20.28 -3.33
C HIS A 60 1.79 21.43 -3.74
N ARG A 61 0.94 21.91 -2.83
CA ARG A 61 0.03 23.05 -3.04
C ARG A 61 0.72 24.39 -3.38
N SER A 62 2.02 24.49 -3.16
CA SER A 62 2.83 25.70 -3.43
C SER A 62 3.58 25.61 -4.77
N ARG A 63 3.48 24.48 -5.48
CA ARG A 63 4.16 24.25 -6.77
C ARG A 63 3.24 24.58 -7.95
N LEU A 64 3.84 24.74 -9.13
CA LEU A 64 3.07 24.86 -10.38
C LEU A 64 2.36 23.54 -10.71
N ALA A 65 1.24 23.65 -11.43
CA ALA A 65 0.53 22.48 -11.93
C ALA A 65 1.45 21.69 -12.86
N MET A 66 1.54 20.39 -12.63
CA MET A 66 2.26 19.45 -13.48
C MET A 66 1.25 18.44 -13.99
N GLU A 67 1.22 18.21 -15.29
CA GLU A 67 0.39 17.15 -15.87
C GLU A 67 0.78 15.80 -15.27
N ASP A 68 -0.22 14.96 -14.98
CA ASP A 68 0.03 13.61 -14.53
C ASP A 68 0.61 12.78 -15.68
N ALA A 69 1.43 11.79 -15.34
CA ALA A 69 1.98 10.91 -16.35
C ALA A 69 0.83 10.12 -16.99
N PRO A 70 0.75 10.04 -18.34
CA PRO A 70 -0.28 9.26 -18.99
C PRO A 70 -0.14 7.80 -18.58
N VAL A 71 -1.26 7.19 -18.17
CA VAL A 71 -1.29 5.77 -17.81
C VAL A 71 -0.94 4.95 -19.07
N PRO A 72 0.12 4.13 -19.05
CA PRO A 72 0.49 3.34 -20.21
C PRO A 72 -0.58 2.28 -20.50
N LEU A 73 -1.09 2.24 -21.74
CA LEU A 73 -2.12 1.28 -22.18
C LEU A 73 -1.64 -0.18 -22.22
N LYS A 74 -0.33 -0.43 -22.10
CA LYS A 74 0.28 -1.76 -22.18
C LYS A 74 1.33 -1.88 -21.08
N ASN A 75 1.68 -3.12 -20.72
CA ASN A 75 2.81 -3.47 -19.86
C ASN A 75 4.17 -3.17 -20.53
N ALA A 76 4.36 -1.95 -21.01
CA ALA A 76 5.56 -1.47 -21.66
C ALA A 76 6.06 -0.28 -20.85
N SER A 77 7.04 -0.54 -19.98
CA SER A 77 7.74 0.50 -19.23
C SER A 77 8.84 1.11 -20.10
N SER A 78 8.48 2.03 -21.01
CA SER A 78 9.46 2.85 -21.72
C SER A 78 9.58 4.22 -21.02
N ILE A 79 10.65 4.42 -20.25
CA ILE A 79 10.92 5.71 -19.61
C ILE A 79 11.78 6.54 -20.57
N GLN A 80 11.17 7.46 -21.31
CA GLN A 80 11.89 8.34 -22.22
C GLN A 80 12.25 9.65 -21.51
N PHE A 81 13.54 9.84 -21.25
CA PHE A 81 14.06 11.10 -20.70
C PHE A 81 14.31 12.08 -21.84
N ASN A 82 13.36 12.98 -22.10
CA ASN A 82 13.46 13.99 -23.17
C ASN A 82 14.29 15.23 -22.80
N ASP A 83 15.12 15.16 -21.75
CA ASP A 83 15.82 16.33 -21.25
C ASP A 83 17.33 16.11 -21.20
N ARG A 84 18.06 16.92 -21.97
CA ARG A 84 19.53 16.87 -22.03
C ARG A 84 20.18 17.66 -20.88
N PHE A 85 19.40 18.44 -20.12
CA PHE A 85 19.92 19.36 -19.10
C PHE A 85 19.19 19.30 -17.75
N CYS A 86 18.12 18.53 -17.61
CA CYS A 86 17.46 18.36 -16.33
C CYS A 86 18.18 17.39 -15.38
N VAL A 87 19.09 17.93 -14.60
CA VAL A 87 19.48 17.32 -13.33
C VAL A 87 18.34 17.55 -12.32
N HIS A 88 17.29 16.74 -12.38
CA HIS A 88 16.33 16.70 -11.28
C HIS A 88 16.97 15.98 -10.10
N LYS A 89 17.63 16.72 -9.23
CA LYS A 89 18.33 16.18 -8.04
C LYS A 89 17.42 15.41 -7.08
N ARG A 90 16.07 15.45 -7.25
CA ARG A 90 15.12 14.90 -6.27
C ARG A 90 13.81 14.37 -6.86
N ARG A 91 13.86 13.64 -7.97
CA ARG A 91 12.67 13.00 -8.59
C ARG A 91 12.16 11.78 -7.80
N PHE A 92 13.06 11.06 -7.15
CA PHE A 92 12.73 9.84 -6.40
C PHE A 92 12.99 10.08 -4.93
N VAL A 93 12.08 10.80 -4.26
CA VAL A 93 12.07 10.88 -2.80
C VAL A 93 11.32 9.66 -2.30
N THR A 94 12.05 8.58 -2.00
CA THR A 94 11.48 7.50 -1.21
C THR A 94 11.40 7.96 0.25
N THR A 95 10.25 7.81 0.89
CA THR A 95 10.10 8.01 2.34
C THR A 95 10.55 6.78 3.14
N HIS A 96 11.14 5.79 2.46
CA HIS A 96 11.58 4.54 3.06
C HIS A 96 12.75 4.82 3.99
N GLN A 97 12.54 4.66 5.30
CA GLN A 97 13.60 4.67 6.29
C GLN A 97 13.95 3.24 6.63
N ASN A 98 15.25 2.94 6.69
CA ASN A 98 15.70 1.60 7.06
C ASN A 98 15.65 1.48 8.59
N THR A 99 14.57 0.93 9.14
CA THR A 99 14.43 0.76 10.59
C THR A 99 14.97 -0.60 11.01
N PHE A 100 16.06 -0.61 11.81
CA PHE A 100 16.59 -1.83 12.42
C PHE A 100 15.97 -2.03 13.80
N THR A 101 15.01 -2.95 13.91
CA THR A 101 14.27 -3.24 15.14
C THR A 101 14.86 -4.41 15.95
N GLY A 102 15.93 -5.05 15.48
CA GLY A 102 16.58 -6.19 16.15
C GLY A 102 15.75 -7.48 16.25
N ALA A 103 14.48 -7.44 15.84
CA ALA A 103 13.60 -8.60 15.77
C ALA A 103 13.87 -9.42 14.49
N GLN A 104 13.59 -10.73 14.53
CA GLN A 104 13.72 -11.57 13.34
C GLN A 104 12.79 -11.06 12.23
N PRO A 105 13.28 -10.90 10.98
CA PRO A 105 12.48 -10.37 9.87
C PRO A 105 11.27 -11.26 9.62
N LYS A 106 10.05 -10.71 9.73
CA LYS A 106 8.85 -11.42 9.28
C LYS A 106 8.75 -11.28 7.77
N MET A 107 8.80 -12.41 7.06
CA MET A 107 8.77 -12.47 5.59
C MET A 107 7.46 -11.95 4.97
N THR A 108 6.44 -11.66 5.77
CA THR A 108 5.10 -11.25 5.31
C THR A 108 4.78 -9.78 5.53
N SER A 109 5.66 -9.00 6.16
CA SER A 109 5.45 -7.56 6.37
C SER A 109 6.51 -6.77 5.61
N ASN A 110 6.08 -5.84 4.76
CA ASN A 110 6.99 -4.88 4.15
C ASN A 110 7.36 -3.80 5.20
N PRO A 111 8.64 -3.44 5.36
CA PRO A 111 9.05 -2.32 6.22
C PRO A 111 8.53 -0.97 5.72
#